data_AF-A0A1L9USB2-F1
#
_entry.id   AF-A0A1L9USB2-F1
#
_cell.length_a   1.000
_cell.length_b   1.000
_cell.length_c   1.000
_cell.angle_alpha   90.00
_cell.angle_beta   90.00
_cell.angle_gamma   90.00
#
_symmetry.space_group_name_H-M   'P 1'
#
loop_
_entity.id
_entity.type
_entity.pdbx_description
1 polymer ?
#
loop_
_entity_poly.entity_id
_entity_poly.type
_entity_poly.pdbx_seq_one_letter_code
_entity_poly.pdbx_strand_id
1 'polypeptide(L)'
;MSRTPTKASRSRAARRRRGKRKITPRSPLSILAQTRKNSVLKKRDRGDVVSSSSSKTKLTERRSEPGRPSRLNLLPLSTEPREKNCFRRDASPANYQFVPKGDIYITRNCRKLTKESGRIVYVVYDDRGKIILGLRVPADIHAAVIRSAAETADSRAQAVQLRDEKDSAQARQLLRSKFPLMPEESLDTILEHAFLKGSGRVGRTSRLSDEDKAKLAVDAHIRHTHTSYEALLKSGKTRCEARQASKEMVHAIRTAWAGGNVQPTDCLTMRDRVIVID
;
A
#
# COMPACT_ATOMS: atom_id res chain seq x y z
N MET A 1 18.64 18.12 77.95
CA MET A 1 19.48 19.24 77.46
C MET A 1 19.69 19.00 75.97
N SER A 2 18.74 19.36 75.11
CA SER A 2 18.72 20.61 74.34
C SER A 2 20.08 20.98 73.71
N ARG A 3 20.18 20.82 72.38
CA ARG A 3 20.71 21.80 71.39
C ARG A 3 21.00 21.12 70.04
N THR A 4 20.10 21.30 69.09
CA THR A 4 20.47 21.64 67.68
C THR A 4 20.94 23.12 67.69
N PRO A 5 21.65 23.70 66.68
CA PRO A 5 21.64 23.46 65.22
C PRO A 5 23.10 23.43 64.63
N THR A 6 23.45 23.38 63.33
CA THR A 6 23.15 24.31 62.23
C THR A 6 23.83 23.84 60.91
N LYS A 7 23.06 23.94 59.81
CA LYS A 7 23.38 24.34 58.41
C LYS A 7 24.66 23.89 57.67
N ALA A 8 24.35 23.37 56.47
CA ALA A 8 24.93 23.67 55.15
C ALA A 8 26.25 23.00 54.74
N SER A 9 26.19 22.13 53.72
CA SER A 9 26.40 22.57 52.33
C SER A 9 26.57 21.38 51.36
N ARG A 10 26.27 21.67 50.09
CA ARG A 10 26.62 20.93 48.87
C ARG A 10 25.73 19.75 48.46
N SER A 11 24.69 20.12 47.74
CA SER A 11 24.03 19.32 46.72
C SER A 11 25.07 18.70 45.75
N ARG A 12 25.37 17.41 45.91
CA ARG A 12 25.97 16.62 44.83
C ARG A 12 24.86 16.33 43.82
N ALA A 13 24.84 17.12 42.76
CA ALA A 13 24.06 16.86 41.57
C ALA A 13 24.31 15.41 41.12
N ALA A 14 23.27 14.57 41.25
CA ALA A 14 23.27 13.24 40.70
C ALA A 14 23.41 13.37 39.17
N ARG A 15 24.62 13.08 38.67
CA ARG A 15 24.92 12.98 37.25
C ARG A 15 24.10 11.80 36.70
N ARG A 16 22.86 12.08 36.29
CA ARG A 16 22.00 11.17 35.53
C ARG A 16 22.83 10.68 34.34
N ARG A 17 23.31 9.44 34.40
CA ARG A 17 23.81 8.73 33.23
C ARG A 17 22.68 8.74 32.21
N ARG A 18 22.84 9.51 31.12
CA ARG A 18 21.98 9.44 29.95
C ARG A 18 22.04 8.00 29.45
N GLY A 19 21.03 7.20 29.80
CA GLY A 19 20.84 5.89 29.20
C GLY A 19 20.79 6.06 27.69
N LYS A 20 21.56 5.24 26.96
CA LYS A 20 21.45 5.11 25.50
C LYS A 20 19.97 4.90 25.19
N ARG A 21 19.34 5.87 24.53
CA ARG A 21 17.99 5.73 24.00
C ARG A 21 17.98 4.50 23.10
N LYS A 22 17.21 3.47 23.47
CA LYS A 22 16.89 2.35 22.58
C LYS A 22 16.25 2.94 21.33
N ILE A 23 16.93 2.80 20.19
CA ILE A 23 16.40 3.16 18.88
C ILE A 23 15.37 2.07 18.56
N THR A 24 14.10 2.36 18.77
CA THR A 24 13.02 1.50 18.27
C THR A 24 13.00 1.61 16.75
N PRO A 25 12.90 0.49 16.02
CA PRO A 25 12.80 0.53 14.57
C PRO A 25 11.52 1.28 14.19
N ARG A 26 11.71 2.32 13.37
CA ARG A 26 10.66 3.18 12.85
C ARG A 26 9.64 2.35 12.06
N SER A 27 8.34 2.60 12.28
CA SER A 27 7.27 1.90 11.58
C SER A 27 7.38 2.09 10.04
N PRO A 28 6.98 1.10 9.23
CA PRO A 28 7.13 1.11 7.77
C PRO A 28 6.54 2.35 7.07
N LEU A 29 5.54 2.98 7.69
CA LEU A 29 4.88 4.20 7.20
C LEU A 29 5.80 5.43 7.24
N SER A 30 6.76 5.50 8.18
CA SER A 30 7.65 6.66 8.32
C SER A 30 8.77 6.70 7.28
N ILE A 31 9.14 5.55 6.71
CA ILE A 31 10.15 5.41 5.65
C ILE A 31 9.59 5.95 4.32
N LEU A 32 8.31 5.70 4.04
CA LEU A 32 7.61 6.21 2.85
C LEU A 32 7.39 7.74 2.89
N ALA A 33 7.30 8.34 4.07
CA ALA A 33 7.13 9.79 4.21
C ALA A 33 8.41 10.60 3.95
N GLN A 34 9.59 10.02 4.20
CA GLN A 34 10.89 10.70 4.05
C GLN A 34 11.41 10.70 2.61
N THR A 35 11.14 9.65 1.85
CA THR A 35 11.52 9.56 0.43
C THR A 35 10.78 10.58 -0.45
N ARG A 36 9.56 10.98 -0.07
CA ARG A 36 8.78 12.02 -0.78
C ARG A 36 9.28 13.45 -0.54
N LYS A 37 9.95 13.75 0.58
CA LYS A 37 10.47 15.11 0.86
C LYS A 37 11.79 15.39 0.14
N ASN A 38 12.66 14.39 0.02
CA ASN A 38 13.99 14.57 -0.57
C ASN A 38 13.97 14.68 -2.11
N SER A 39 12.93 14.17 -2.78
CA SER A 39 12.78 14.31 -4.24
C SER A 39 12.26 15.67 -4.68
N VAL A 40 11.65 16.45 -3.77
CA VAL A 40 11.12 17.80 -4.07
C VAL A 40 12.20 18.88 -3.99
N LEU A 41 13.26 18.66 -3.22
CA LEU A 41 14.36 19.63 -3.04
C LEU A 41 15.45 19.55 -4.12
N LYS A 42 15.53 18.46 -4.88
CA LYS A 42 16.63 18.23 -5.86
C LYS A 42 16.33 18.72 -7.28
N LYS A 43 15.22 19.43 -7.48
CA LYS A 43 14.78 19.93 -8.82
C LYS A 43 14.90 21.45 -8.98
N ARG A 44 15.62 22.12 -8.08
CA ARG A 44 15.91 23.56 -8.13
C ARG A 44 17.40 23.80 -7.92
N ASP A 45 18.21 23.39 -8.87
CA ASP A 45 19.49 24.06 -9.12
C ASP A 45 20.09 23.49 -10.40
N ARG A 46 19.99 24.24 -11.51
CA ARG A 46 20.89 24.24 -12.68
C ARG A 46 20.33 25.25 -13.69
N GLY A 47 21.02 26.38 -13.84
CA GLY A 47 20.75 27.39 -14.85
C GLY A 47 21.71 28.56 -14.71
N ASP A 48 22.89 28.42 -15.34
CA ASP A 48 23.84 29.50 -15.61
C ASP A 48 23.28 30.51 -16.60
N VAL A 49 23.47 31.82 -16.35
CA VAL A 49 23.69 32.83 -17.40
C VAL A 49 24.40 34.09 -16.87
N VAL A 50 25.30 34.59 -17.70
CA VAL A 50 26.24 35.71 -17.56
C VAL A 50 25.64 37.02 -18.13
N SER A 51 25.91 38.17 -17.47
CA SER A 51 25.98 39.58 -17.93
C SER A 51 24.83 40.20 -18.78
N SER A 52 24.51 41.51 -18.83
CA SER A 52 24.78 42.73 -18.05
C SER A 52 23.92 43.88 -18.65
N SER A 53 23.52 44.83 -17.79
CA SER A 53 23.29 46.28 -18.02
C SER A 53 22.08 46.86 -18.82
N SER A 54 21.50 47.88 -18.16
CA SER A 54 20.92 49.16 -18.62
C SER A 54 19.43 49.32 -18.99
N SER A 55 18.67 49.82 -18.00
CA SER A 55 17.81 51.04 -18.02
C SER A 55 17.04 51.46 -19.28
N LYS A 56 15.70 51.50 -19.18
CA LYS A 56 14.89 52.75 -19.27
C LYS A 56 13.39 52.49 -19.06
N THR A 57 12.82 53.27 -18.18
CA THR A 57 11.39 53.47 -17.91
C THR A 57 10.70 54.04 -19.14
N LYS A 58 9.58 53.45 -19.57
CA LYS A 58 8.58 54.14 -20.40
C LYS A 58 7.19 53.54 -20.16
N LEU A 59 6.32 54.35 -19.53
CA LEU A 59 4.88 54.14 -19.50
C LEU A 59 4.39 53.97 -20.94
N THR A 60 3.72 52.87 -21.23
CA THR A 60 2.78 52.79 -22.36
C THR A 60 1.51 52.10 -21.88
N GLU A 61 0.45 52.89 -21.96
CA GLU A 61 -0.95 52.56 -21.73
C GLU A 61 -1.36 51.38 -22.62
N ARG A 62 -1.55 50.20 -22.02
CA ARG A 62 -2.09 49.03 -22.72
C ARG A 62 -3.57 48.93 -22.40
N ARG A 63 -4.39 49.27 -23.41
CA ARG A 63 -5.81 48.91 -23.50
C ARG A 63 -6.02 47.47 -23.06
N SER A 64 -6.94 47.29 -22.13
CA SER A 64 -7.48 46.01 -21.70
C SER A 64 -8.23 45.31 -22.84
N GLU A 65 -7.62 44.28 -23.39
CA GLU A 65 -8.29 43.28 -24.24
C GLU A 65 -9.30 42.47 -23.40
N PRO A 66 -10.47 42.07 -23.95
CA PRO A 66 -11.51 41.37 -23.20
C PRO A 66 -10.99 40.02 -22.71
N GLY A 67 -11.24 39.74 -21.43
CA GLY A 67 -10.74 38.55 -20.74
C GLY A 67 -11.04 37.25 -21.48
N ARG A 68 -10.01 36.41 -21.62
CA ARG A 68 -10.19 34.98 -21.95
C ARG A 68 -11.30 34.43 -21.05
N PRO A 69 -12.32 33.74 -21.58
CA PRO A 69 -13.31 33.09 -20.74
C PRO A 69 -12.57 32.12 -19.82
N SER A 70 -12.73 32.34 -18.52
CA SER A 70 -12.30 31.42 -17.47
C SER A 70 -12.71 30.02 -17.88
N ARG A 71 -11.75 29.10 -18.04
CA ARG A 71 -12.00 27.70 -18.41
C ARG A 71 -13.15 27.19 -17.54
N LEU A 72 -14.36 27.11 -18.11
CA LEU A 72 -15.48 26.46 -17.47
C LEU A 72 -14.98 25.06 -17.15
N ASN A 73 -15.00 24.68 -15.87
CA ASN A 73 -14.68 23.31 -15.50
C ASN A 73 -15.65 22.44 -16.31
N LEU A 74 -15.16 21.70 -17.30
CA LEU A 74 -16.00 20.90 -18.16
C LEU A 74 -16.07 19.51 -17.53
N LEU A 75 -17.27 19.02 -17.26
CA LEU A 75 -17.44 17.63 -16.86
C LEU A 75 -17.09 16.73 -18.06
N PRO A 76 -16.49 15.56 -17.82
CA PRO A 76 -16.37 14.54 -18.86
C PRO A 76 -17.75 14.25 -19.47
N LEU A 77 -17.80 13.91 -20.75
CA LEU A 77 -19.02 13.40 -21.36
C LEU A 77 -19.37 12.05 -20.72
N SER A 78 -20.65 11.84 -20.44
CA SER A 78 -21.13 10.54 -19.98
C SER A 78 -21.23 9.60 -21.17
N THR A 79 -20.50 8.50 -21.15
CA THR A 79 -20.48 7.49 -22.23
C THR A 79 -21.53 6.39 -22.04
N GLU A 80 -22.19 6.35 -20.87
CA GLU A 80 -23.08 5.27 -20.48
C GLU A 80 -24.56 5.64 -20.69
N PRO A 81 -25.38 4.72 -21.22
CA PRO A 81 -26.81 4.96 -21.36
C PRO A 81 -27.44 5.19 -19.99
N ARG A 82 -28.34 6.18 -19.92
CA ARG A 82 -29.02 6.61 -18.68
C ARG A 82 -28.07 7.09 -17.57
N GLU A 83 -26.88 7.56 -17.93
CA GLU A 83 -25.99 8.26 -16.99
C GLU A 83 -25.74 9.71 -17.44
N LYS A 84 -25.74 10.64 -16.49
CA LYS A 84 -25.36 12.04 -16.70
C LYS A 84 -24.35 12.48 -15.66
N ASN A 85 -23.38 13.29 -16.05
CA ASN A 85 -22.43 13.88 -15.10
C ASN A 85 -22.99 15.21 -14.60
N CYS A 86 -22.86 15.47 -13.30
CA CYS A 86 -23.22 16.74 -12.67
C CYS A 86 -22.18 17.15 -11.63
N PHE A 87 -22.12 18.45 -11.32
CA PHE A 87 -21.36 18.96 -10.19
C PHE A 87 -22.13 18.78 -8.89
N ARG A 88 -21.40 18.77 -7.76
CA ARG A 88 -22.00 18.81 -6.42
C ARG A 88 -22.93 20.01 -6.23
N ARG A 89 -22.56 21.18 -6.74
CA ARG A 89 -23.36 22.42 -6.68
C ARG A 89 -24.62 22.42 -7.54
N ASP A 90 -24.74 21.51 -8.52
CA ASP A 90 -25.90 21.51 -9.41
C ASP A 90 -27.15 21.10 -8.62
N ALA A 91 -28.32 21.65 -8.97
CA ALA A 91 -29.57 21.28 -8.33
C ALA A 91 -29.85 19.77 -8.48
N SER A 92 -30.29 19.13 -7.40
CA SER A 92 -30.73 17.73 -7.46
C SER A 92 -32.13 17.67 -8.06
N PRO A 93 -32.43 16.74 -8.99
CA PRO A 93 -33.79 16.52 -9.45
C PRO A 93 -34.72 16.17 -8.28
N ALA A 94 -36.02 16.41 -8.45
CA ALA A 94 -37.02 16.02 -7.47
C ALA A 94 -36.94 14.51 -7.20
N ASN A 95 -37.04 14.12 -5.92
CA ASN A 95 -36.94 12.74 -5.44
C ASN A 95 -35.59 12.06 -5.66
N TYR A 96 -34.50 12.80 -5.89
CA TYR A 96 -33.15 12.24 -5.96
C TYR A 96 -32.34 12.51 -4.69
N GLN A 97 -31.70 11.47 -4.17
CA GLN A 97 -30.81 11.51 -3.01
C GLN A 97 -29.35 11.31 -3.41
N PHE A 98 -28.44 12.02 -2.74
CA PHE A 98 -27.01 11.84 -2.91
C PHE A 98 -26.51 10.62 -2.13
N VAL A 99 -25.80 9.73 -2.82
CA VAL A 99 -25.14 8.53 -2.29
C VAL A 99 -23.63 8.72 -2.40
N PRO A 100 -22.89 8.80 -1.27
CA PRO A 100 -21.46 8.99 -1.29
C PRO A 100 -20.74 7.76 -1.85
N LYS A 101 -19.56 7.96 -2.43
CA LYS A 101 -18.66 6.85 -2.75
C LYS A 101 -18.17 6.14 -1.48
N GLY A 102 -17.93 4.84 -1.57
CA GLY A 102 -17.28 4.06 -0.51
C GLY A 102 -17.87 2.66 -0.38
N ASP A 103 -19.19 2.58 -0.19
CA ASP A 103 -19.88 1.30 -0.17
C ASP A 103 -20.14 0.82 -1.61
N ILE A 104 -19.36 -0.19 -2.02
CA ILE A 104 -19.43 -0.80 -3.34
C ILE A 104 -20.80 -1.46 -3.55
N TYR A 105 -21.36 -2.10 -2.52
CA TYR A 105 -22.67 -2.76 -2.63
C TYR A 105 -23.75 -1.72 -2.89
N ILE A 106 -23.81 -0.66 -2.07
CA ILE A 106 -24.84 0.39 -2.18
C ILE A 106 -24.71 1.10 -3.53
N THR A 107 -23.53 1.61 -3.87
CA THR A 107 -23.34 2.40 -5.11
C THR A 107 -23.57 1.58 -6.36
N ARG A 108 -23.13 0.31 -6.41
CA ARG A 108 -23.37 -0.60 -7.54
C ARG A 108 -24.85 -0.92 -7.70
N ASN A 109 -25.55 -1.28 -6.62
CA ASN A 109 -26.96 -1.65 -6.70
C ASN A 109 -27.85 -0.45 -6.98
N CYS A 110 -27.56 0.72 -6.41
CA CYS A 110 -28.25 1.97 -6.74
C CYS A 110 -28.12 2.29 -8.24
N ARG A 111 -26.90 2.20 -8.78
CA ARG A 111 -26.65 2.42 -10.22
C ARG A 111 -27.40 1.41 -11.10
N LYS A 112 -27.37 0.12 -10.74
CA LYS A 112 -28.05 -0.95 -11.47
C LYS A 112 -29.57 -0.76 -11.47
N LEU A 113 -30.18 -0.69 -10.29
CA LEU A 113 -31.64 -0.60 -10.15
C LEU A 113 -32.21 0.68 -10.77
N THR A 114 -31.48 1.80 -10.72
CA THR A 114 -31.89 3.05 -11.38
C THR A 114 -31.91 2.91 -12.90
N LYS A 115 -30.93 2.21 -13.48
CA LYS A 115 -30.91 1.94 -14.93
C LYS A 115 -32.03 1.00 -15.35
N GLU A 116 -32.29 -0.04 -14.55
CA GLU A 116 -33.38 -1.01 -14.75
C GLU A 116 -34.75 -0.35 -14.65
N SER A 117 -34.93 0.61 -13.74
CA SER A 117 -36.16 1.40 -13.63
C SER A 117 -36.33 2.45 -14.74
N GLY A 118 -35.43 2.49 -15.73
CA GLY A 118 -35.48 3.44 -16.84
C GLY A 118 -35.10 4.89 -16.49
N ARG A 119 -34.62 5.14 -15.26
CA ARG A 119 -34.30 6.47 -14.75
C ARG A 119 -32.82 6.81 -14.95
N ILE A 120 -32.50 8.10 -14.89
CA ILE A 120 -31.12 8.58 -15.08
C ILE A 120 -30.35 8.47 -13.75
N VAL A 121 -29.13 7.95 -13.80
CA VAL A 121 -28.15 8.06 -12.70
C VAL A 121 -27.31 9.30 -12.93
N TYR A 122 -27.15 10.13 -11.90
CA TYR A 122 -26.24 11.27 -11.98
C TYR A 122 -24.93 10.96 -11.27
N VAL A 123 -23.81 10.97 -12.00
CA VAL A 123 -22.48 10.86 -11.39
C VAL A 123 -22.07 12.24 -10.90
N VAL A 124 -21.83 12.35 -9.60
CA VAL A 124 -21.52 13.64 -8.95
C VAL A 124 -20.02 13.83 -8.87
N TYR A 125 -19.54 14.91 -9.46
CA TYR A 125 -18.17 15.37 -9.35
C TYR A 125 -18.04 16.51 -8.34
N ASP A 126 -16.82 16.67 -7.82
CA ASP A 126 -16.41 17.89 -7.11
C ASP A 126 -16.63 19.14 -7.99
N ASP A 127 -16.70 20.32 -7.39
CA ASP A 127 -17.00 21.58 -8.10
C ASP A 127 -15.93 21.95 -9.16
N ARG A 128 -14.78 21.27 -9.08
CA ARG A 128 -13.66 21.36 -10.03
C ARG A 128 -13.73 20.34 -11.17
N GLY A 129 -14.68 19.40 -11.15
CA GLY A 129 -14.82 18.33 -12.14
C GLY A 129 -13.74 17.24 -12.08
N LYS A 130 -12.89 17.22 -11.05
CA LYS A 130 -11.70 16.36 -11.00
C LYS A 130 -11.91 15.02 -10.30
N ILE A 131 -12.81 14.97 -9.32
CA ILE A 131 -12.97 13.83 -8.42
C ILE A 131 -14.43 13.43 -8.41
N ILE A 132 -14.71 12.15 -8.61
CA ILE A 132 -16.05 11.58 -8.39
C ILE A 132 -16.27 11.51 -6.87
N LEU A 133 -17.39 12.07 -6.44
CA LEU A 133 -17.83 12.11 -5.04
C LEU A 133 -18.85 11.02 -4.72
N GLY A 134 -19.67 10.64 -5.69
CA GLY A 134 -20.75 9.69 -5.48
C GLY A 134 -21.76 9.72 -6.63
N LEU A 135 -22.98 9.26 -6.33
CA LEU A 135 -24.10 9.20 -7.27
C LEU A 135 -25.26 10.03 -6.73
N ARG A 136 -26.13 10.57 -7.59
CA ARG A 136 -27.52 10.89 -7.23
C ARG A 136 -28.43 9.90 -7.92
N VAL A 137 -29.29 9.29 -7.12
CA VAL A 137 -30.25 8.27 -7.54
C VAL A 137 -31.61 8.55 -6.92
N PRO A 138 -32.70 8.03 -7.49
CA PRO A 138 -34.03 8.12 -6.88
C PRO A 138 -34.04 7.62 -5.42
N ALA A 139 -34.72 8.37 -4.54
CA ALA A 139 -34.73 8.12 -3.10
C ALA A 139 -35.40 6.79 -2.72
N ASP A 140 -36.42 6.37 -3.47
CA ASP A 140 -37.08 5.08 -3.36
C ASP A 140 -36.11 3.91 -3.62
N ILE A 141 -35.29 4.03 -4.66
CA ILE A 141 -34.28 3.03 -5.01
C ILE A 141 -33.19 2.97 -3.94
N HIS A 142 -32.70 4.13 -3.49
CA HIS A 142 -31.70 4.16 -2.43
C HIS A 142 -32.23 3.49 -1.14
N ALA A 143 -33.46 3.80 -0.72
CA ALA A 143 -34.09 3.18 0.45
C ALA A 143 -34.27 1.65 0.29
N ALA A 144 -34.65 1.18 -0.90
CA ALA A 144 -34.73 -0.24 -1.19
C ALA A 144 -33.35 -0.94 -1.11
N VAL A 145 -32.29 -0.29 -1.63
CA VAL A 145 -30.92 -0.81 -1.56
C VAL A 145 -30.40 -0.86 -0.13
N ILE A 146 -30.69 0.14 0.71
CA ILE A 146 -30.29 0.13 2.12
C ILE A 146 -30.96 -1.02 2.87
N ARG A 147 -32.26 -1.26 2.66
CA ARG A 147 -32.97 -2.41 3.25
C ARG A 147 -32.34 -3.73 2.83
N SER A 148 -32.14 -3.92 1.51
CA SER A 148 -31.49 -5.13 0.99
C SER A 148 -30.05 -5.29 1.48
N ALA A 149 -29.31 -4.18 1.66
CA ALA A 149 -27.96 -4.21 2.20
C ALA A 149 -27.95 -4.72 3.65
N ALA A 150 -28.90 -4.27 4.48
CA ALA A 150 -29.05 -4.71 5.86
C ALA A 150 -29.46 -6.19 5.93
N GLU A 151 -30.49 -6.58 5.17
CA GLU A 151 -31.00 -7.96 5.14
C GLU A 151 -29.93 -8.97 4.67
N THR A 152 -29.08 -8.60 3.73
CA THR A 152 -28.05 -9.48 3.17
C THR A 152 -26.67 -9.32 3.82
N ALA A 153 -26.53 -8.47 4.85
CA ALA A 153 -25.23 -8.14 5.43
C ALA A 153 -24.49 -9.39 5.94
N ASP A 154 -25.17 -10.21 6.73
CA ASP A 154 -24.58 -11.39 7.36
C ASP A 154 -24.25 -12.47 6.33
N SER A 155 -25.19 -12.74 5.41
CA SER A 155 -24.96 -13.70 4.32
C SER A 155 -23.78 -13.28 3.43
N ARG A 156 -23.62 -11.99 3.14
CA ARG A 156 -22.47 -11.47 2.39
C ARG A 156 -21.17 -11.60 3.17
N ALA A 157 -21.19 -11.31 4.48
CA ALA A 157 -20.02 -11.46 5.34
C ALA A 157 -19.57 -12.92 5.41
N GLN A 158 -20.50 -13.85 5.62
CA GLN A 158 -20.26 -15.29 5.61
C GLN A 158 -19.73 -15.77 4.25
N ALA A 159 -20.32 -15.32 3.15
CA ALA A 159 -19.85 -15.68 1.81
C ALA A 159 -18.41 -15.18 1.54
N VAL A 160 -18.02 -14.02 2.07
CA VAL A 160 -16.64 -13.53 1.99
C VAL A 160 -15.72 -14.38 2.84
N GLN A 161 -16.13 -14.71 4.07
CA GLN A 161 -15.34 -15.54 4.97
C GLN A 161 -15.08 -16.95 4.38
N LEU A 162 -16.12 -17.62 3.88
CA LEU A 162 -15.99 -18.93 3.25
C LEU A 162 -15.04 -18.92 2.04
N ARG A 163 -15.05 -17.83 1.26
CA ARG A 163 -14.11 -17.66 0.14
C ARG A 163 -12.68 -17.46 0.63
N ASP A 164 -12.48 -16.63 1.65
CA ASP A 164 -11.16 -16.41 2.23
C ASP A 164 -10.58 -17.69 2.83
N GLU A 165 -11.41 -18.47 3.53
CA GLU A 165 -11.05 -19.79 4.06
C GLU A 165 -10.67 -20.75 2.93
N LYS A 166 -11.48 -20.82 1.86
CA LYS A 166 -11.18 -21.63 0.68
C LYS A 166 -9.87 -21.22 0.00
N ASP A 167 -9.65 -19.93 -0.23
CA ASP A 167 -8.41 -19.41 -0.82
C ASP A 167 -7.19 -19.81 0.04
N SER A 168 -7.31 -19.70 1.37
CA SER A 168 -6.24 -20.06 2.31
C SER A 168 -5.96 -21.56 2.32
N ALA A 169 -7.01 -22.39 2.26
CA ALA A 169 -6.89 -23.84 2.20
C ALA A 169 -6.26 -24.28 0.88
N GLN A 170 -6.63 -23.67 -0.24
CA GLN A 170 -6.03 -23.92 -1.55
C GLN A 170 -4.54 -23.55 -1.56
N ALA A 171 -4.17 -22.40 -1.03
CA ALA A 171 -2.75 -22.01 -0.92
C ALA A 171 -1.94 -22.98 -0.06
N ARG A 172 -2.49 -23.42 1.08
CA ARG A 172 -1.85 -24.42 1.96
C ARG A 172 -1.68 -25.76 1.24
N GLN A 173 -2.73 -26.26 0.59
CA GLN A 173 -2.69 -27.52 -0.16
C GLN A 173 -1.66 -27.47 -1.28
N LEU A 174 -1.61 -26.35 -2.03
CA LEU A 174 -0.65 -26.15 -3.09
C LEU A 174 0.79 -26.18 -2.58
N LEU A 175 1.08 -25.47 -1.48
CA LEU A 175 2.41 -25.46 -0.87
C LEU A 175 2.83 -26.86 -0.39
N ARG A 176 1.95 -27.60 0.29
CA ARG A 176 2.25 -28.98 0.71
C ARG A 176 2.47 -29.93 -0.46
N SER A 177 1.69 -29.78 -1.54
CA SER A 177 1.84 -30.60 -2.73
C SER A 177 3.15 -30.34 -3.46
N LYS A 178 3.58 -29.07 -3.57
CA LYS A 178 4.81 -28.69 -4.27
C LYS A 178 6.08 -28.85 -3.43
N PHE A 179 5.96 -28.74 -2.11
CA PHE A 179 7.08 -28.78 -1.18
C PHE A 179 6.78 -29.75 -0.02
N PRO A 180 6.68 -31.06 -0.29
CA PRO A 180 6.26 -32.06 0.70
C PRO A 180 7.25 -32.21 1.87
N LEU A 181 8.52 -31.84 1.69
CA LEU A 181 9.56 -31.90 2.73
C LEU A 181 9.82 -30.56 3.42
N MET A 182 9.01 -29.53 3.14
CA MET A 182 9.11 -28.23 3.83
C MET A 182 8.66 -28.36 5.29
N PRO A 183 9.41 -27.79 6.26
CA PRO A 183 8.98 -27.75 7.66
C PRO A 183 7.63 -27.04 7.83
N GLU A 184 6.75 -27.59 8.69
CA GLU A 184 5.41 -27.03 8.92
C GLU A 184 5.46 -25.58 9.44
N GLU A 185 6.42 -25.24 10.30
CA GLU A 185 6.62 -23.87 10.77
C GLU A 185 6.91 -22.88 9.62
N SER A 186 7.64 -23.35 8.59
CA SER A 186 7.92 -22.54 7.40
C SER A 186 6.69 -22.40 6.52
N LEU A 187 5.87 -23.46 6.40
CA LEU A 187 4.58 -23.41 5.71
C LEU A 187 3.68 -22.33 6.31
N ASP A 188 3.48 -22.36 7.63
CA ASP A 188 2.59 -21.42 8.32
C ASP A 188 3.12 -19.99 8.24
N THR A 189 4.43 -19.79 8.44
CA THR A 189 5.07 -18.46 8.28
C THR A 189 4.84 -17.90 6.87
N ILE A 190 4.95 -18.75 5.83
CA ILE A 190 4.71 -18.33 4.45
C ILE A 190 3.24 -17.97 4.22
N LEU A 191 2.29 -18.75 4.74
CA LEU A 191 0.87 -18.48 4.60
C LEU A 191 0.47 -17.17 5.29
N GLU A 192 0.90 -16.99 6.54
CA GLU A 192 0.63 -15.80 7.35
C GLU A 192 1.27 -14.54 6.78
N HIS A 193 2.41 -14.67 6.11
CA HIS A 193 3.10 -13.52 5.55
C HIS A 193 2.72 -13.25 4.09
N ALA A 194 2.94 -14.21 3.19
CA ALA A 194 2.82 -13.99 1.75
C ALA A 194 1.38 -14.04 1.23
N PHE A 195 0.50 -14.81 1.88
CA PHE A 195 -0.88 -15.04 1.43
C PHE A 195 -1.92 -14.27 2.26
N LEU A 196 -1.48 -13.45 3.23
CA LEU A 196 -2.38 -12.62 4.03
C LEU A 196 -3.20 -11.65 3.16
N LYS A 197 -4.52 -11.63 3.40
CA LYS A 197 -5.46 -10.76 2.71
C LYS A 197 -5.12 -9.27 2.94
N GLY A 198 -5.25 -8.45 1.90
CA GLY A 198 -5.00 -7.01 1.97
C GLY A 198 -3.53 -6.61 2.11
N SER A 199 -2.60 -7.56 2.11
CA SER A 199 -1.18 -7.33 2.34
C SER A 199 -0.41 -6.74 1.15
N GLY A 200 -1.00 -6.80 -0.05
CA GLY A 200 -0.35 -6.41 -1.31
C GLY A 200 0.82 -7.31 -1.74
N ARG A 201 0.98 -8.48 -1.10
CA ARG A 201 2.09 -9.40 -1.32
C ARG A 201 1.79 -10.42 -2.42
N VAL A 202 2.83 -11.18 -2.78
CA VAL A 202 2.83 -12.11 -3.92
C VAL A 202 1.67 -13.10 -3.88
N GLY A 203 1.31 -13.65 -2.71
CA GLY A 203 0.25 -14.64 -2.57
C GLY A 203 -1.16 -14.14 -2.91
N ARG A 204 -1.38 -12.82 -3.03
CA ARG A 204 -2.68 -12.21 -3.37
C ARG A 204 -2.68 -11.51 -4.74
N THR A 205 -1.60 -11.60 -5.51
CA THR A 205 -1.56 -11.00 -6.85
C THR A 205 -2.41 -11.79 -7.83
N SER A 206 -3.11 -11.10 -8.73
CA SER A 206 -3.80 -11.74 -9.87
C SER A 206 -2.92 -11.85 -11.12
N ARG A 207 -1.68 -11.34 -11.06
CA ARG A 207 -0.76 -11.28 -12.22
C ARG A 207 0.06 -12.54 -12.45
N LEU A 208 0.04 -13.48 -11.50
CA LEU A 208 0.86 -14.70 -11.52
C LEU A 208 -0.04 -15.92 -11.34
N SER A 209 0.41 -17.07 -11.83
CA SER A 209 -0.18 -18.37 -11.52
C SER A 209 -0.01 -18.68 -10.02
N ASP A 210 -0.83 -19.57 -9.48
CA ASP A 210 -0.72 -19.94 -8.06
C ASP A 210 0.61 -20.66 -7.78
N GLU A 211 1.12 -21.44 -8.73
CA GLU A 211 2.44 -22.09 -8.66
C GLU A 211 3.57 -21.06 -8.57
N ASP A 212 3.54 -20.01 -9.40
CA ASP A 212 4.55 -18.95 -9.37
C ASP A 212 4.49 -18.18 -8.05
N LYS A 213 3.28 -17.94 -7.52
CA LYS A 213 3.11 -17.32 -6.19
C LYS A 213 3.72 -18.18 -5.10
N ALA A 214 3.43 -19.47 -5.09
CA ALA A 214 3.95 -20.43 -4.12
C ALA A 214 5.48 -20.47 -4.17
N LYS A 215 6.06 -20.61 -5.36
CA LYS A 215 7.51 -20.62 -5.58
C LYS A 215 8.18 -19.32 -5.10
N LEU A 216 7.64 -18.16 -5.46
CA LEU A 216 8.21 -16.87 -5.05
C LEU A 216 8.08 -16.62 -3.55
N ALA A 217 6.99 -17.07 -2.93
CA ALA A 217 6.79 -16.98 -1.50
C ALA A 217 7.81 -17.83 -0.72
N VAL A 218 8.01 -19.08 -1.16
CA VAL A 218 9.03 -19.99 -0.63
C VAL A 218 10.44 -19.43 -0.83
N ASP A 219 10.78 -18.98 -2.04
CA ASP A 219 12.08 -18.35 -2.33
C ASP A 219 12.35 -17.14 -1.44
N ALA A 220 11.32 -16.33 -1.17
CA ALA A 220 11.45 -15.18 -0.29
C ALA A 220 11.71 -15.62 1.15
N HIS A 221 10.93 -16.56 1.69
CA HIS A 221 11.13 -17.11 3.03
C HIS A 221 12.52 -17.72 3.20
N ILE A 222 12.92 -18.62 2.30
CA ILE A 222 14.24 -19.24 2.33
C ILE A 222 15.34 -18.18 2.32
N ARG A 223 15.23 -17.18 1.44
CA ARG A 223 16.23 -16.11 1.36
C ARG A 223 16.40 -15.39 2.68
N HIS A 224 15.30 -15.00 3.33
CA HIS A 224 15.36 -14.21 4.56
C HIS A 224 15.71 -15.04 5.80
N THR A 225 15.37 -16.33 5.82
CA THR A 225 15.45 -17.18 7.02
C THR A 225 16.64 -18.14 7.00
N HIS A 226 16.99 -18.68 5.83
CA HIS A 226 17.95 -19.78 5.69
C HIS A 226 19.22 -19.39 4.93
N THR A 227 19.44 -18.10 4.65
CA THR A 227 20.67 -17.65 3.97
C THR A 227 21.29 -16.44 4.67
N SER A 228 22.52 -16.11 4.30
CA SER A 228 23.22 -14.91 4.77
C SER A 228 22.66 -13.59 4.21
N TYR A 229 21.56 -13.61 3.45
CA TYR A 229 20.98 -12.42 2.81
C TYR A 229 20.79 -11.24 3.78
N GLU A 230 20.22 -11.46 4.96
CA GLU A 230 20.02 -10.39 5.96
C GLU A 230 21.34 -9.85 6.50
N ALA A 231 22.35 -10.71 6.66
CA ALA A 231 23.69 -10.28 7.07
C ALA A 231 24.38 -9.46 5.97
N LEU A 232 24.23 -9.85 4.70
CA LEU A 232 24.78 -9.11 3.55
C LEU A 232 24.13 -7.72 3.39
N LEU A 233 22.83 -7.60 3.66
CA LEU A 233 22.17 -6.30 3.67
C LEU A 233 22.67 -5.42 4.83
N LYS A 234 22.89 -6.01 6.01
CA LYS A 234 23.43 -5.29 7.17
C LYS A 234 24.87 -4.84 6.95
N SER A 235 25.68 -5.58 6.19
CA SER A 235 27.05 -5.19 5.82
C SER A 235 27.11 -4.16 4.67
N GLY A 236 25.96 -3.70 4.18
CA GLY A 236 25.87 -2.62 3.19
C GLY A 236 25.86 -3.08 1.73
N LYS A 237 25.83 -4.40 1.46
CA LYS A 237 25.66 -4.87 0.08
C LYS A 237 24.32 -4.45 -0.48
N THR A 238 24.28 -4.22 -1.80
CA THR A 238 23.03 -3.91 -2.47
C THR A 238 22.10 -5.13 -2.48
N ARG A 239 20.79 -4.89 -2.63
CA ARG A 239 19.81 -5.98 -2.76
C ARG A 239 20.10 -6.91 -3.93
N CYS A 240 20.66 -6.38 -5.02
CA CYS A 240 21.00 -7.19 -6.19
C CYS A 240 22.13 -8.17 -5.86
N GLU A 241 23.23 -7.66 -5.30
CA GLU A 241 24.38 -8.46 -4.88
C GLU A 241 24.00 -9.50 -3.83
N ALA A 242 23.22 -9.10 -2.81
CA ALA A 242 22.76 -10.02 -1.77
C ALA A 242 21.85 -11.12 -2.35
N ARG A 243 20.94 -10.78 -3.28
CA ARG A 243 20.11 -11.78 -3.98
C ARG A 243 20.96 -12.74 -4.79
N GLN A 244 21.93 -12.22 -5.54
CA GLN A 244 22.81 -13.03 -6.38
C GLN A 244 23.66 -13.99 -5.52
N ALA A 245 24.23 -13.51 -4.41
CA ALA A 245 25.01 -14.33 -3.48
C ALA A 245 24.17 -15.43 -2.80
N SER A 246 22.91 -15.15 -2.49
CA SER A 246 21.99 -16.13 -1.87
C SER A 246 21.34 -17.11 -2.86
N LYS A 247 21.49 -16.88 -4.18
CA LYS A 247 20.67 -17.55 -5.21
C LYS A 247 20.83 -19.07 -5.21
N GLU A 248 22.07 -19.55 -5.13
CA GLU A 248 22.39 -20.99 -5.12
C GLU A 248 21.79 -21.67 -3.90
N MET A 249 21.99 -21.09 -2.72
CA MET A 249 21.46 -21.64 -1.46
C MET A 249 19.93 -21.65 -1.43
N VAL A 250 19.29 -20.58 -1.92
CA VAL A 250 17.82 -20.56 -2.06
C VAL A 250 17.36 -21.69 -2.98
N HIS A 251 18.04 -21.89 -4.12
CA HIS A 251 17.67 -22.94 -5.05
C HIS A 251 17.83 -24.35 -4.44
N ALA A 252 18.95 -24.62 -3.79
CA ALA A 252 19.25 -25.91 -3.19
C ALA A 252 18.24 -26.29 -2.09
N ILE A 253 17.94 -25.36 -1.17
CA ILE A 253 16.93 -25.60 -0.12
C ILE A 253 15.54 -25.81 -0.73
N ARG A 254 15.14 -24.99 -1.72
CA ARG A 254 13.87 -25.17 -2.41
C ARG A 254 13.78 -26.55 -3.07
N THR A 255 14.84 -27.01 -3.72
CA THR A 255 14.89 -28.33 -4.36
C THR A 255 14.78 -29.44 -3.32
N ALA A 256 15.48 -29.32 -2.18
CA ALA A 256 15.33 -30.25 -1.06
C ALA A 256 13.88 -30.32 -0.55
N TRP A 257 13.25 -29.15 -0.33
CA TRP A 257 11.86 -29.10 0.13
C TRP A 257 10.87 -29.68 -0.88
N ALA A 258 11.18 -29.60 -2.17
CA ALA A 258 10.40 -30.22 -3.24
C ALA A 258 10.60 -31.75 -3.34
N GLY A 259 11.48 -32.35 -2.53
CA GLY A 259 11.80 -33.78 -2.61
C GLY A 259 12.82 -34.14 -3.68
N GLY A 260 13.49 -33.15 -4.29
CA GLY A 260 14.56 -33.39 -5.25
C GLY A 260 15.85 -33.82 -4.57
N ASN A 261 16.63 -34.68 -5.22
CA ASN A 261 17.97 -35.05 -4.75
C ASN A 261 18.90 -33.84 -4.86
N VAL A 262 19.38 -33.33 -3.73
CA VAL A 262 20.38 -32.26 -3.68
C VAL A 262 21.75 -32.91 -3.71
N GLN A 263 22.57 -32.56 -4.70
CA GLN A 263 23.89 -33.17 -4.81
C GLN A 263 24.76 -32.79 -3.59
N PRO A 264 25.59 -33.69 -3.05
CA PRO A 264 26.37 -33.44 -1.84
C PRO A 264 27.28 -32.19 -1.91
N THR A 265 27.72 -31.80 -3.09
CA THR A 265 28.51 -30.58 -3.33
C THR A 265 27.74 -29.30 -3.00
N ASP A 266 26.42 -29.30 -3.19
CA ASP A 266 25.56 -28.17 -2.83
C ASP A 266 25.41 -28.06 -1.31
N CYS A 267 25.52 -29.18 -0.59
CA CYS A 267 25.43 -29.28 0.88
C CYS A 267 26.77 -28.94 1.57
N LEU A 268 27.91 -29.36 1.00
CA LEU A 268 29.24 -29.12 1.56
C LEU A 268 29.62 -27.64 1.51
N THR A 269 29.25 -26.94 0.44
CA THR A 269 29.36 -25.47 0.37
C THR A 269 28.45 -24.74 1.38
N MET A 270 27.47 -25.43 2.00
CA MET A 270 26.58 -24.83 3.02
C MET A 270 27.16 -24.76 4.41
N ARG A 271 28.08 -25.67 4.78
CA ARG A 271 28.74 -25.63 6.10
C ARG A 271 29.94 -24.69 6.11
N ASP A 272 30.70 -24.66 5.02
CA ASP A 272 31.95 -23.89 4.96
C ASP A 272 31.74 -22.38 4.79
N ARG A 273 30.55 -21.92 4.38
CA ARG A 273 30.21 -20.48 4.31
C ARG A 273 29.65 -19.89 5.61
N VAL A 274 29.49 -20.69 6.67
CA VAL A 274 29.02 -20.24 7.99
C VAL A 274 30.17 -19.80 8.90
N ILE A 275 31.43 -19.97 8.49
CA ILE A 275 32.60 -19.59 9.29
C ILE A 275 33.49 -18.63 8.49
N VAL A 276 34.01 -17.64 9.22
CA VAL A 276 34.91 -16.54 8.81
C VAL A 276 34.20 -15.28 8.30
N ILE A 277 33.61 -14.54 9.24
CA ILE A 277 33.71 -13.08 9.25
C ILE A 277 34.28 -12.71 10.62
N ASP A 278 35.59 -12.41 10.66
CA ASP A 278 36.22 -11.60 11.72
C ASP A 278 35.76 -10.13 11.59
#